data_AF-A0A920IRA3-F1
#
_entry.id   AF-A0A920IRA3-F1
#
_cell.length_a   1.000
_cell.length_b   1.000
_cell.length_c   1.000
_cell.angle_alpha   90.00
_cell.angle_beta   90.00
_cell.angle_gamma   90.00
#
_symmetry.space_group_name_H-M   'P 1'
#
loop_
_entity.id
_entity.type
_entity.pdbx_description
1 polymer ?
#
loop_
_entity_poly.entity_id
_entity_poly.type
_entity_poly.pdbx_seq_one_letter_code
_entity_poly.pdbx_strand_id
1 'polypeptide(L)'
;MIDVEDIFPKSIGSLENFNWATTHKEAEKLLDDFIERYLENYGPFQDAINKHDGLMFHSLLSPYLNSGLLNPKECIDKALKI
;
A
#
# COMPACT_ATOMS: atom_id res chain seq x y z
N MET A 1 1.84 11.95 -25.45
CA MET A 1 1.59 11.66 -24.03
C MET A 1 1.48 13.01 -23.36
N ILE A 2 0.43 13.23 -22.56
CA ILE A 2 0.27 14.49 -21.80
C ILE A 2 0.55 14.13 -20.36
N ASP A 3 1.34 14.96 -19.68
CA ASP A 3 1.69 14.72 -18.29
C ASP A 3 0.57 15.22 -17.37
N VAL A 4 0.38 14.51 -16.24
CA VAL A 4 -0.69 14.83 -15.28
C VAL A 4 -0.54 16.25 -14.73
N GLU A 5 0.70 16.71 -14.53
CA GLU A 5 1.02 18.05 -14.02
C GLU A 5 0.59 19.16 -14.98
N ASP A 6 0.64 18.91 -16.29
CA ASP A 6 0.22 19.89 -17.31
C ASP A 6 -1.30 20.09 -17.29
N ILE A 7 -2.06 19.02 -17.00
CA ILE A 7 -3.53 19.03 -17.00
C ILE A 7 -4.06 19.53 -15.65
N PHE A 8 -3.38 19.20 -14.55
CA PHE A 8 -3.85 19.47 -13.19
C PHE A 8 -2.82 20.24 -12.33
N PRO A 9 -2.31 21.42 -12.78
CA PRO A 9 -1.20 22.12 -12.12
C PRO A 9 -1.57 22.75 -10.76
N LYS A 10 -2.85 22.75 -10.38
CA LYS A 10 -3.35 23.35 -9.12
C LYS A 10 -3.85 22.30 -8.13
N SER A 11 -3.69 21.01 -8.42
CA SER A 11 -4.06 19.93 -7.51
C SER A 11 -3.13 19.89 -6.31
N ILE A 12 -3.68 19.53 -5.14
CA ILE A 12 -2.91 19.38 -3.90
C ILE A 12 -2.10 18.08 -3.98
N GLY A 13 -0.83 18.15 -3.58
CA GLY A 13 0.09 17.02 -3.57
C GLY A 13 1.33 17.29 -4.41
N SER A 14 2.20 16.28 -4.51
CA SER A 14 3.37 16.27 -5.37
C SER A 14 3.45 14.91 -6.06
N LEU A 15 3.92 14.87 -7.31
CA LEU A 15 4.24 13.62 -8.01
C LEU A 15 5.64 13.11 -7.70
N GLU A 16 6.46 13.89 -6.96
CA GLU A 16 7.76 13.45 -6.52
C GLU A 16 7.66 12.18 -5.66
N ASN A 17 8.62 11.27 -5.85
CA ASN A 17 8.72 10.00 -5.12
C ASN A 17 7.48 9.09 -5.26
N PHE A 18 6.81 9.12 -6.41
CA PHE A 18 5.74 8.16 -6.71
C PHE A 18 6.23 6.71 -6.51
N ASN A 19 5.61 6.00 -5.56
CA ASN A 19 6.06 4.68 -5.10
C ASN A 19 4.93 3.65 -5.03
N TRP A 20 3.82 3.90 -5.72
CA TRP A 20 2.69 2.96 -5.77
C TRP A 20 2.88 1.94 -6.89
N ALA A 21 2.49 0.69 -6.60
CA ALA A 21 2.43 -0.36 -7.62
C ALA A 21 1.38 -0.02 -8.69
N THR A 22 1.70 -0.35 -9.95
CA THR A 22 0.80 -0.11 -11.10
C THR A 22 0.41 -1.39 -11.82
N THR A 23 0.92 -2.53 -11.35
CA THR A 23 0.64 -3.85 -11.90
C THR A 23 0.21 -4.83 -10.80
N HIS A 24 -0.54 -5.88 -11.18
CA HIS A 24 -0.93 -6.95 -10.25
C HIS A 24 0.29 -7.57 -9.55
N LYS A 25 1.34 -7.87 -10.31
CA LYS A 25 2.57 -8.47 -9.79
C LYS A 25 3.28 -7.62 -8.73
N GLU A 26 3.34 -6.31 -8.93
CA GLU A 26 3.95 -5.39 -7.96
C GLU A 26 3.09 -5.29 -6.69
N ALA A 27 1.77 -5.23 -6.83
CA ALA A 27 0.86 -5.21 -5.68
C ALA A 27 0.92 -6.51 -4.88
N GLU A 28 1.02 -7.67 -5.54
CA GLU A 28 1.23 -8.97 -4.91
C GLU A 28 2.55 -9.03 -4.14
N LYS A 29 3.62 -8.45 -4.69
CA LYS A 29 4.92 -8.36 -3.98
C LYS A 29 4.82 -7.53 -2.70
N LEU A 30 4.05 -6.43 -2.72
CA LEU A 30 3.82 -5.61 -1.53
C LEU A 30 2.95 -6.33 -0.49
N LEU A 31 2.00 -7.16 -0.93
CA LEU A 31 1.24 -8.04 -0.04
C LEU A 31 2.16 -9.06 0.65
N ASP A 32 3.07 -9.68 -0.10
CA ASP A 32 4.04 -10.63 0.46
C ASP A 32 4.98 -9.92 1.46
N ASP A 33 5.48 -8.72 1.13
CA ASP A 33 6.32 -7.91 2.03
C ASP A 33 5.58 -7.53 3.33
N PHE A 34 4.30 -7.17 3.24
CA PHE A 34 3.46 -6.93 4.43
C PHE A 34 3.35 -8.17 5.31
N ILE A 35 3.02 -9.32 4.73
CA ILE A 35 2.84 -10.57 5.47
C ILE A 35 4.15 -11.01 6.14
N GLU A 36 5.28 -10.92 5.42
CA GLU A 36 6.58 -11.39 5.92
C GLU A 36 7.18 -10.49 6.99
N ARG A 37 6.93 -9.17 6.95
CA ARG A 37 7.71 -8.20 7.75
C ARG A 37 6.90 -7.32 8.69
N TYR A 38 5.62 -7.09 8.40
CA TYR A 38 4.82 -6.08 9.10
C TYR A 38 3.61 -6.66 9.82
N LEU A 39 3.03 -7.75 9.32
CA LEU A 39 1.81 -8.35 9.87
C LEU A 39 1.96 -8.80 11.32
N GLU A 40 3.12 -9.36 11.71
CA GLU A 40 3.40 -9.75 13.11
C GLU A 40 3.24 -8.58 14.09
N ASN A 41 3.62 -7.37 13.67
CA ASN A 41 3.59 -6.16 14.47
C ASN A 41 2.32 -5.32 14.24
N TYR A 42 1.46 -5.68 13.31
CA TYR A 42 0.25 -4.92 13.00
C TYR A 42 -0.66 -4.78 14.23
N GLY A 43 -1.00 -5.88 14.90
CA GLY A 43 -1.93 -5.89 16.03
C GLY A 43 -1.44 -5.05 17.23
N PRO A 44 -0.24 -5.30 17.78
CA PRO A 44 0.29 -4.54 18.91
C PRO A 44 0.42 -3.03 18.67
N PHE A 45 0.63 -2.61 17.42
CA PHE A 45 0.83 -1.22 17.04
C PHE A 45 -0.32 -0.62 16.22
N GLN A 46 -1.47 -1.29 16.17
CA GLN A 46 -2.58 -0.89 15.28
C GLN A 46 -3.07 0.54 15.51
N ASP A 47 -3.08 0.97 16.77
CA ASP A 47 -3.52 2.31 17.19
C ASP A 47 -2.33 3.23 17.56
N ALA A 48 -1.10 2.78 17.34
CA ALA A 48 0.08 3.56 17.69
C ALA A 48 0.29 4.70 16.68
N ILE A 49 0.54 5.91 17.21
CA ILE A 49 0.87 7.08 16.40
C ILE A 49 2.32 7.47 16.65
N ASN A 50 3.13 7.50 15.59
CA ASN A 50 4.52 7.91 15.64
C ASN A 50 4.73 9.18 14.79
N LYS A 51 5.33 10.20 15.39
CA LYS A 51 5.64 11.47 14.70
C LYS A 51 6.68 11.36 13.60
N HIS A 52 7.52 10.32 13.64
CA HIS A 52 8.65 10.13 12.73
C HIS A 52 8.41 9.02 11.70
N ASP A 53 7.36 8.22 11.88
CA ASP A 53 6.96 7.16 10.98
C ASP A 53 5.44 7.18 10.82
N GLY A 54 4.99 7.67 9.66
CA GLY A 54 3.57 7.80 9.34
C GLY A 54 2.91 6.52 8.80
N LEU A 55 3.69 5.46 8.55
CA LEU A 55 3.21 4.23 7.95
C LEU A 55 3.17 3.08 8.97
N MET A 56 4.11 3.08 9.92
CA MET A 56 4.21 2.07 10.97
C MET A 56 4.13 0.66 10.37
N PHE A 57 3.25 -0.19 10.89
CA PHE A 57 3.08 -1.57 10.43
C PHE A 57 1.83 -1.77 9.57
N HIS A 58 1.26 -0.69 9.02
CA HIS A 58 0.12 -0.81 8.10
C HIS A 58 0.53 -1.41 6.76
N SER A 59 -0.38 -2.16 6.14
CA SER A 59 -0.11 -2.86 4.89
C SER A 59 0.04 -1.96 3.67
N LEU A 60 -0.57 -0.76 3.70
CA LEU A 60 -0.63 0.18 2.58
C LEU A 60 -1.27 -0.41 1.30
N LEU A 61 -2.05 -1.49 1.42
CA LEU A 61 -2.63 -2.19 0.27
C LEU A 61 -3.98 -1.64 -0.20
N SER A 62 -4.55 -0.64 0.49
CA SER A 62 -5.89 -0.14 0.19
C SER A 62 -6.07 0.37 -1.24
N PRO A 63 -5.09 1.08 -1.88
CA PRO A 63 -5.28 1.52 -3.26
C PRO A 63 -5.36 0.34 -4.23
N TYR A 64 -4.63 -0.74 -3.96
CA TYR A 64 -4.59 -1.94 -4.79
C TYR A 64 -5.86 -2.77 -4.65
N LEU A 65 -6.41 -2.86 -3.42
CA LEU A 65 -7.71 -3.48 -3.18
C LEU A 65 -8.83 -2.70 -3.87
N ASN A 66 -8.80 -1.37 -3.78
CA ASN A 66 -9.85 -0.51 -4.31
C ASN A 66 -9.83 -0.36 -5.83
N SER A 67 -8.68 -0.62 -6.47
CA SER A 67 -8.53 -0.61 -7.93
C SER A 67 -8.65 -2.00 -8.57
N GLY A 68 -8.74 -3.06 -7.77
CA GLY A 68 -8.79 -4.44 -8.25
C GLY A 68 -7.44 -5.06 -8.61
N LEU A 69 -6.32 -4.38 -8.31
CA LEU A 69 -4.98 -4.96 -8.45
C LEU A 69 -4.74 -6.12 -7.48
N LEU A 70 -5.43 -6.15 -6.35
CA LEU A 70 -5.44 -7.27 -5.39
C LEU A 70 -6.85 -7.82 -5.19
N ASN A 71 -6.95 -9.15 -5.12
CA ASN A 71 -8.17 -9.84 -4.72
C ASN A 71 -8.24 -9.95 -3.18
N PRO A 72 -9.26 -9.42 -2.51
CA PRO A 72 -9.40 -9.50 -1.06
C PRO A 72 -9.37 -10.93 -0.51
N LYS A 73 -9.95 -11.90 -1.23
CA LYS A 73 -9.96 -13.29 -0.81
C LYS A 73 -8.54 -13.89 -0.81
N GLU A 74 -7.74 -13.60 -1.83
CA GLU A 74 -6.37 -14.09 -1.92
C GLU A 74 -5.49 -13.46 -0.83
N CYS A 75 -5.71 -12.19 -0.49
CA CYS A 75 -5.03 -11.54 0.64
C CYS A 75 -5.30 -12.27 1.96
N ILE A 76 -6.58 -12.58 2.24
CA ILE A 76 -6.97 -13.33 3.44
C ILE A 76 -6.35 -14.73 3.41
N ASP A 77 -6.48 -15.45 2.29
CA ASP A 77 -5.97 -16.81 2.17
C ASP A 77 -4.43 -16.87 2.31
N LYS A 78 -3.69 -15.83 1.92
CA LYS A 78 -2.25 -15.72 2.16
C LYS A 78 -1.93 -15.40 3.63
N ALA A 79 -2.64 -14.45 4.24
CA ALA A 79 -2.43 -14.06 5.63
C ALA A 79 -2.76 -15.17 6.64
N LEU A 80 -3.58 -16.17 6.28
CA LEU A 80 -3.90 -17.33 7.11
C LEU A 80 -2.90 -18.49 7.01
N LYS A 81 -1.88 -18.39 6.13
CA LYS A 81 -0.87 -19.45 5.92
C LYS A 81 0.39 -19.29 6.75
N ILE A 82 0.48 -18.22 7.54
CA ILE A 82 1.52 -17.98 8.56
C ILE A 82 1.06 -18.52 9.92
#